data_AF-A0A382J980-F1
#
_entry.id   AF-A0A382J980-F1
#
_cell.length_a   1.000
_cell.length_b   1.000
_cell.length_c   1.000
_cell.angle_alpha   90.00
_cell.angle_beta   90.00
_cell.angle_gamma   90.00
#
_symmetry.space_group_name_H-M   'P 1'
#
loop_
_entity.id
_entity.type
_entity.pdbx_description
1 polymer ?
#
loop_
_entity_poly.entity_id
_entity_poly.type
_entity_poly.pdbx_seq_one_letter_code
_entity_poly.pdbx_strand_id
1 'polypeptide(L)'
;MYRADGSKKSARGFLGPIKNLVSGRTMTEFSTDLGDDFEFEGRTYPANMSIPTMVPTQRPEAIEYMQNMKEGTGLNRSIPMEAEIGDVAISHAHMRITKGLNPFYQDGEDE
;
A
#
# COMPACT_ATOMS: atom_id res chain seq x y z
N MET A 1 14.19 5.62 6.28
CA MET A 1 13.66 6.15 5.00
C MET A 1 12.37 6.89 5.30
N TYR A 2 12.11 7.99 4.60
CA TYR A 2 10.87 8.77 4.74
C TYR A 2 10.07 8.69 3.44
N ARG A 3 8.74 8.72 3.55
CA ARG A 3 7.84 8.85 2.40
C ARG A 3 7.87 10.30 1.88
N ALA A 4 7.28 10.52 0.70
CA ALA A 4 7.19 11.85 0.09
C ALA A 4 6.45 12.87 0.98
N ASP A 5 5.51 12.41 1.80
CA ASP A 5 4.78 13.20 2.78
C ASP A 5 5.56 13.48 4.09
N GLY A 6 6.80 12.99 4.21
CA GLY A 6 7.64 13.15 5.39
C GLY A 6 7.40 12.12 6.50
N SER A 7 6.43 11.21 6.35
CA SER A 7 6.20 10.13 7.33
C SER A 7 7.32 9.08 7.30
N LYS A 8 7.66 8.50 8.46
CA LYS A 8 8.69 7.46 8.55
C LYS A 8 8.17 6.19 7.88
N LYS A 9 8.94 5.65 6.92
CA LYS A 9 8.65 4.36 6.28
C LYS A 9 9.11 3.23 7.22
N SER A 10 8.22 2.28 7.50
CA SER A 10 8.56 1.06 8.22
C SER A 10 9.55 0.22 7.40
N ALA A 11 10.52 -0.40 8.09
CA ALA A 11 11.42 -1.37 7.47
C ALA A 11 10.81 -2.78 7.36
N ARG A 12 9.68 -3.02 8.05
CA ARG A 12 8.92 -4.27 8.05
C ARG A 12 7.73 -4.19 7.09
N GLY A 13 6.90 -3.14 7.20
CA GLY A 13 5.61 -3.09 6.51
C GLY A 13 4.63 -4.17 6.99
N PHE A 14 3.48 -4.32 6.34
CA PHE A 14 2.48 -5.32 6.74
C PHE A 14 2.91 -6.77 6.53
N LEU A 15 3.61 -7.03 5.44
CA LEU A 15 3.98 -8.38 5.01
C LEU A 15 5.42 -8.76 5.38
N GLY A 16 6.13 -7.89 6.10
CA GLY A 16 7.55 -8.07 6.35
C GLY A 16 8.43 -7.74 5.13
N PRO A 17 9.75 -8.01 5.22
CA PRO A 17 10.67 -7.77 4.13
C PRO A 17 10.37 -8.68 2.94
N ILE A 18 9.91 -8.09 1.83
CA ILE A 18 9.63 -8.80 0.59
C ILE A 18 10.76 -8.59 -0.40
N LYS A 19 11.20 -9.66 -1.07
CA LYS A 19 12.21 -9.56 -2.14
C LYS A 19 11.53 -9.19 -3.46
N ASN A 20 12.05 -8.18 -4.15
CA ASN A 20 11.75 -7.93 -5.56
C ASN A 20 12.53 -8.92 -6.43
N LEU A 21 11.85 -9.63 -7.31
CA LEU A 21 12.44 -10.70 -8.13
C LEU A 21 13.15 -10.15 -9.37
N VAL A 22 12.87 -8.90 -9.78
CA VAL A 22 13.56 -8.22 -10.89
C VAL A 22 14.88 -7.63 -10.46
N SER A 23 14.90 -6.87 -9.34
CA SER A 23 16.11 -6.19 -8.84
C SER A 23 16.93 -7.06 -7.87
N GLY A 24 16.32 -8.12 -7.31
CA GLY A 24 16.91 -8.97 -6.29
C GLY A 24 17.02 -8.30 -4.90
N ARG A 25 16.60 -7.05 -4.77
CA ARG A 25 16.70 -6.25 -3.53
C ARG A 25 15.47 -6.46 -2.64
N THR A 26 15.61 -6.16 -1.36
CA THR A 26 14.45 -6.01 -0.48
C THR A 26 13.65 -4.81 -0.92
N MET A 27 12.39 -5.05 -1.24
CA MET A 27 11.42 -4.05 -1.61
C MET A 27 10.73 -3.54 -0.37
N THR A 28 10.84 -2.24 -0.12
CA THR A 28 9.88 -1.57 0.76
C THR A 28 8.67 -1.21 -0.09
N GLU A 29 7.54 -1.89 0.14
CA GLU A 29 6.17 -1.60 -0.28
C GLU A 29 5.95 -0.52 -1.36
N PHE A 30 5.32 -0.91 -2.47
CA PHE A 30 4.73 0.02 -3.44
C PHE A 30 3.55 0.76 -2.81
N SER A 31 3.29 1.96 -3.33
CA SER A 31 2.16 2.78 -2.91
C SER A 31 1.37 3.25 -4.12
N THR A 32 0.09 3.51 -3.90
CA THR A 32 -0.83 4.11 -4.87
C THR A 32 -1.61 5.23 -4.18
N ASP A 33 -2.41 5.96 -4.93
CA ASP A 33 -3.34 6.96 -4.40
C ASP A 33 -4.64 6.31 -3.92
N LEU A 34 -5.32 6.93 -2.96
CA LEU A 34 -6.61 6.51 -2.40
C LEU A 34 -7.75 6.50 -3.44
N GLY A 35 -7.55 7.19 -4.56
CA GLY A 35 -8.42 7.17 -5.74
C GLY A 35 -9.52 8.23 -5.69
N ASP A 36 -10.26 8.28 -4.58
CA ASP A 36 -11.32 9.26 -4.32
C ASP A 36 -11.19 9.85 -2.91
N ASP A 37 -11.77 11.03 -2.69
CA ASP A 37 -11.87 11.60 -1.35
C ASP A 37 -12.72 10.69 -0.46
N PHE A 38 -12.20 10.33 0.71
CA PHE A 38 -12.89 9.50 1.68
C PHE A 38 -13.20 10.32 2.93
N GLU A 39 -14.48 10.41 3.31
CA GLU A 39 -14.91 11.11 4.52
C GLU A 39 -15.25 10.13 5.64
N PHE A 40 -14.66 10.35 6.80
CA PHE A 40 -14.95 9.54 7.99
C PHE A 40 -14.79 10.39 9.27
N GLU A 41 -15.79 10.32 10.16
CA GLU A 41 -15.83 11.06 11.44
C GLU A 41 -15.53 12.57 11.31
N GLY A 42 -16.06 13.22 10.26
CA GLY A 42 -15.86 14.65 10.03
C GLY A 42 -14.45 15.02 9.56
N ARG A 43 -13.63 14.04 9.16
CA ARG A 43 -12.34 14.23 8.52
C ARG A 43 -12.40 13.79 7.07
N THR A 44 -11.74 14.54 6.19
CA THR A 44 -11.57 14.21 4.78
C THR A 44 -10.16 13.67 4.55
N TYR A 45 -10.08 12.50 3.94
CA TYR A 45 -8.85 11.88 3.47
C TYR A 45 -8.81 12.09 1.94
N PRO A 46 -7.83 12.84 1.41
CA PRO A 46 -7.88 13.26 0.02
C PRO A 46 -7.58 12.10 -0.94
N ALA A 47 -8.14 12.15 -2.14
CA ALA A 47 -7.98 11.14 -3.19
C ALA A 47 -6.51 10.82 -3.52
N ASN A 48 -5.63 11.82 -3.44
CA ASN A 48 -4.19 11.69 -3.69
C ASN A 48 -3.38 11.29 -2.45
N MET A 49 -4.04 10.91 -1.35
CA MET A 49 -3.36 10.35 -0.19
C MET A 49 -2.68 9.04 -0.58
N SER A 50 -1.38 8.94 -0.31
CA SER A 50 -0.62 7.73 -0.57
C SER A 50 -1.06 6.61 0.38
N ILE A 51 -1.27 5.42 -0.18
CA ILE A 51 -1.66 4.21 0.55
C ILE A 51 -0.81 3.01 0.13
N PRO A 52 -0.61 2.04 1.04
CA PRO A 52 0.13 0.82 0.78
C PRO A 52 -0.59 -0.13 -0.18
N THR A 53 0.13 -0.73 -1.13
CA THR A 53 -0.43 -1.82 -1.96
C THR A 53 -0.09 -3.21 -1.43
N MET A 54 1.01 -3.35 -0.66
CA MET A 54 1.48 -4.63 -0.13
C MET A 54 0.83 -4.93 1.23
N VAL A 55 -0.49 -5.11 1.21
CA VAL A 55 -1.32 -5.29 2.42
C VAL A 55 -1.71 -6.76 2.65
N PRO A 56 -2.03 -7.19 3.89
CA PRO A 56 -2.36 -8.59 4.23
C PRO A 56 -3.59 -9.14 3.52
N THR A 57 -4.46 -8.25 3.03
CA THR A 57 -5.70 -8.60 2.34
C THR A 57 -5.50 -8.81 0.84
N GLN A 58 -4.28 -8.65 0.31
CA GLN A 58 -3.97 -9.02 -1.07
C GLN A 58 -3.99 -10.53 -1.24
N ARG A 59 -4.36 -10.96 -2.45
CA ARG A 59 -4.23 -12.37 -2.83
C ARG A 59 -2.77 -12.72 -3.10
N PRO A 60 -2.34 -13.97 -2.86
CA PRO A 60 -0.96 -14.40 -3.10
C PRO A 60 -0.47 -14.11 -4.53
N GLU A 61 -1.32 -14.29 -5.54
CA GLU A 61 -0.99 -14.05 -6.95
C GLU A 61 -0.73 -12.57 -7.24
N ALA A 62 -1.45 -11.68 -6.56
CA ALA A 62 -1.26 -10.23 -6.66
C ALA A 62 0.07 -9.80 -6.00
N ILE A 63 0.43 -10.43 -4.88
CA ILE A 63 1.73 -10.22 -4.23
C ILE A 63 2.86 -10.69 -5.15
N GLU A 64 2.75 -11.89 -5.72
CA GLU A 64 3.74 -12.42 -6.68
C GLU A 64 3.86 -11.53 -7.92
N TYR A 65 2.73 -11.05 -8.44
CA TYR A 65 2.71 -10.08 -9.54
C TYR A 65 3.53 -8.83 -9.18
N MET A 66 3.25 -8.21 -8.03
CA MET A 66 3.99 -7.02 -7.57
C MET A 66 5.47 -7.32 -7.32
N GLN A 67 5.84 -8.50 -6.84
CA GLN A 67 7.26 -8.88 -6.68
C GLN A 67 8.03 -8.92 -8.00
N ASN A 68 7.34 -9.14 -9.12
CA ASN A 68 7.91 -9.14 -10.46
C ASN A 68 7.78 -7.78 -11.18
N MET A 69 7.22 -6.76 -10.52
CA MET A 69 7.16 -5.41 -11.08
C MET A 69 8.50 -4.68 -10.93
N LYS A 70 8.80 -3.84 -11.92
CA LYS A 70 9.92 -2.90 -11.82
C LYS A 70 9.56 -1.80 -10.82
N GLU A 71 10.51 -1.50 -9.93
CA GLU A 71 10.37 -0.39 -8.98
C GLU A 71 10.09 0.93 -9.71
N GLY A 72 9.12 1.71 -9.21
CA GLY A 72 8.77 3.02 -9.74
C GLY A 72 7.83 3.04 -10.96
N THR A 73 7.32 1.89 -11.43
CA THR A 73 6.38 1.85 -12.57
C THR A 73 4.96 2.31 -12.22
N GLY A 74 4.58 2.28 -10.94
CA GLY A 74 3.20 2.56 -10.51
C GLY A 74 2.22 1.47 -10.95
N LEU A 75 0.94 1.65 -10.65
CA LEU A 75 -0.14 0.76 -11.09
C LEU A 75 -0.90 1.35 -12.28
N ASN A 76 -1.16 0.53 -13.29
CA ASN A 76 -1.96 0.83 -14.46
C ASN A 76 -3.36 0.22 -14.31
N ARG A 77 -4.34 1.05 -14.01
CA ARG A 77 -5.75 0.66 -13.82
C ARG A 77 -6.41 0.03 -15.06
N SER A 78 -5.82 0.14 -16.25
CA SER A 78 -6.32 -0.57 -17.45
C SER A 78 -5.93 -2.06 -17.48
N ILE A 79 -4.98 -2.49 -16.64
CA ILE A 79 -4.58 -3.89 -16.50
C ILE A 79 -5.42 -4.51 -15.36
N PRO A 80 -6.18 -5.59 -15.62
CA PRO A 80 -7.11 -6.15 -14.62
C PRO A 80 -6.45 -6.49 -13.26
N MET A 81 -5.26 -7.09 -13.28
CA MET A 81 -4.53 -7.43 -12.05
C MET A 81 -4.14 -6.18 -11.25
N GLU A 82 -3.65 -5.14 -11.93
CA GLU A 82 -3.20 -3.90 -11.28
C GLU A 82 -4.38 -3.05 -10.79
N ALA A 83 -5.50 -3.07 -11.52
CA ALA A 83 -6.75 -2.48 -11.08
C ALA A 83 -7.23 -3.09 -9.76
N GLU A 84 -7.23 -4.43 -9.68
CA GLU A 84 -7.63 -5.17 -8.50
C GLU A 84 -6.69 -4.94 -7.31
N ILE A 85 -5.37 -4.95 -7.53
CA ILE A 85 -4.39 -4.59 -6.49
C ILE A 85 -4.73 -3.22 -5.89
N GLY A 86 -5.04 -2.24 -6.74
CA GLY A 86 -5.47 -0.90 -6.32
C GLY A 86 -6.76 -0.93 -5.50
N ASP A 87 -7.78 -1.66 -5.93
CA ASP A 87 -9.07 -1.75 -5.22
C ASP A 87 -8.91 -2.40 -3.83
N VAL A 88 -8.09 -3.45 -3.72
CA VAL A 88 -7.80 -4.10 -2.44
C VAL A 88 -7.01 -3.16 -1.52
N ALA A 89 -6.06 -2.41 -2.06
CA ALA A 89 -5.29 -1.41 -1.31
C ALA A 89 -6.21 -0.32 -0.73
N ILE A 90 -7.12 0.21 -1.54
CA ILE A 90 -8.11 1.23 -1.13
C ILE A 90 -9.03 0.67 -0.04
N SER A 91 -9.58 -0.53 -0.25
CA SER A 91 -10.43 -1.19 0.73
C SER A 91 -9.71 -1.40 2.08
N HIS A 92 -8.45 -1.81 2.04
CA HIS A 92 -7.63 -1.95 3.23
C HIS A 92 -7.39 -0.61 3.94
N ALA A 93 -7.08 0.45 3.19
CA ALA A 93 -6.88 1.79 3.72
C ALA A 93 -8.15 2.31 4.41
N HIS A 94 -9.31 2.18 3.78
CA HIS A 94 -10.61 2.53 4.38
C HIS A 94 -10.85 1.75 5.68
N MET A 95 -10.60 0.44 5.68
CA MET A 95 -10.74 -0.38 6.89
C MET A 95 -9.84 0.12 8.03
N ARG A 96 -8.60 0.53 7.74
CA ARG A 96 -7.70 1.05 8.77
C ARG A 96 -8.12 2.44 9.26
N ILE A 97 -8.48 3.33 8.34
CA ILE A 97 -8.98 4.67 8.65
C ILE A 97 -10.21 4.59 9.57
N THR A 98 -11.16 3.70 9.26
CA THR A 98 -12.38 3.54 10.07
C THR A 98 -12.11 2.98 11.47
N LYS A 99 -10.94 2.37 11.70
CA LYS A 99 -10.45 1.94 13.02
C LYS A 99 -9.59 3.00 13.72
N GLY A 100 -9.44 4.19 13.14
CA GLY A 100 -8.56 5.24 13.66
C GLY A 100 -7.06 4.94 13.47
N LEU A 101 -6.71 4.00 12.59
CA LEU A 101 -5.33 3.59 12.31
C LEU A 101 -4.76 4.33 11.10
N ASN A 102 -3.43 4.48 11.05
CA ASN A 102 -2.74 4.97 9.86
C ASN A 102 -2.90 3.97 8.71
N PRO A 103 -3.18 4.36 7.45
CA PRO A 103 -3.28 3.43 6.33
C PRO A 103 -2.03 2.55 6.16
N PHE A 104 -0.84 3.12 6.40
CA PHE A 104 0.40 2.37 6.45
C PHE A 104 0.61 1.71 7.80
N TYR A 105 1.26 0.55 7.76
CA TYR A 105 1.79 -0.12 8.94
C TYR A 105 2.69 0.82 9.75
N GLN A 106 2.47 0.86 11.07
CA GLN A 106 3.38 1.50 12.03
C GLN A 106 4.14 0.43 12.81
N ASP A 107 5.45 0.64 12.99
CA ASP A 107 6.29 -0.28 13.76
C ASP A 107 5.76 -0.39 15.19
N GLY A 108 5.53 -1.63 15.66
CA GLY A 108 4.99 -1.91 17.00
C GLY A 108 3.47 -2.10 17.06
N GLU A 109 2.74 -2.05 15.94
CA GLU A 109 1.29 -2.32 15.93
C GLU A 109 0.88 -3.78 16.19
N ASP A 110 1.83 -4.72 16.08
CA ASP A 110 1.59 -6.15 16.29
C ASP A 110 2.15 -6.67 17.64
N GLU A 111 2.56 -5.77 18.55
CA GLU A 111 3.04 -6.09 19.91
C GLU A 111 1.91 -5.99 20.96
#